data_AF-A0A6S6FXN1-F1
#
_entry.id   AF-A0A6S6FXN1-F1
#
_cell.length_a   1.000
_cell.length_b   1.000
_cell.length_c   1.000
_cell.angle_alpha   90.00
_cell.angle_beta   90.00
_cell.angle_gamma   90.00
#
_symmetry.space_group_name_H-M   'P 1'
#
loop_
_entity.id
_entity.type
_entity.pdbx_description
1 polymer ?
#
loop_
_entity_poly.entity_id
_entity_poly.type
_entity_poly.pdbx_seq_one_letter_code
_entity_poly.pdbx_strand_id
1 'polypeptide(L)'
;MDQDLALVGATALPKLMTPLAALALTDSADGTWSRGHAIATIDREGIDAKQLLLQIEQELQPVRDDWLDKRLRLLWKSSTPANSLDATAWLHETLRLLHDLPGIILAEAIDAAVQNSLRGFMPTIGEIRAIAMPKVEERKRQAARLRIVIFGELGRPRYSWEREERVIAPEDICTPAQASEILRRFGIPSIHDAKRADG
;
A
#
# COMPACT_ATOMS: atom_id res chain seq x y z
N MET A 1 27.04 -10.64 -28.03
CA MET A 1 27.09 -9.69 -26.89
C MET A 1 25.76 -9.85 -26.19
N ASP A 2 25.66 -10.85 -25.31
CA ASP A 2 24.43 -11.26 -24.63
C ASP A 2 24.71 -11.38 -23.13
N GLN A 3 24.95 -10.25 -22.49
CA GLN A 3 25.04 -10.13 -21.04
C GLN A 3 24.32 -8.84 -20.63
N ASP A 4 23.61 -8.90 -19.51
CA ASP A 4 22.97 -7.79 -18.77
C ASP A 4 21.46 -7.53 -18.97
N LEU A 5 20.68 -8.60 -19.08
CA LEU A 5 19.31 -8.65 -18.54
C LEU A 5 19.30 -9.39 -17.19
N ALA A 6 20.33 -9.14 -16.37
CA ALA A 6 20.24 -9.40 -14.94
C ALA A 6 19.23 -8.40 -14.37
N LEU A 7 18.02 -8.87 -14.13
CA LEU A 7 16.95 -8.18 -13.43
C LEU A 7 17.47 -7.74 -12.04
N VAL A 8 18.06 -6.56 -11.98
CA VAL A 8 18.49 -5.92 -10.73
C VAL A 8 17.25 -5.69 -9.87
N GLY A 9 17.16 -6.44 -8.77
CA GLY A 9 16.24 -6.14 -7.67
C GLY A 9 15.14 -7.15 -7.40
N ALA A 10 15.25 -8.41 -7.83
CA ALA A 10 14.67 -9.50 -7.04
C ALA A 10 15.61 -9.76 -5.85
N THR A 11 15.80 -8.78 -4.96
CA THR A 11 16.18 -9.10 -3.59
C THR A 11 15.12 -10.07 -3.13
N ALA A 12 15.52 -11.35 -3.00
CA ALA A 12 14.67 -12.40 -2.49
C ALA A 12 14.00 -11.84 -1.25
N LEU A 13 12.71 -11.53 -1.38
CA LEU A 13 11.93 -10.98 -0.30
C LEU A 13 12.11 -11.96 0.86
N PRO A 14 12.52 -11.48 2.05
CA PRO A 14 12.77 -12.36 3.18
C PRO A 14 11.55 -13.26 3.33
N LYS A 15 11.82 -14.57 3.42
CA LYS A 15 10.80 -15.62 3.42
C LYS A 15 9.67 -15.18 4.34
N LEU A 16 8.50 -14.98 3.73
CA LEU A 16 7.22 -14.72 4.38
C LEU A 16 7.15 -15.56 5.65
N MET A 17 6.71 -14.93 6.74
CA MET A 17 6.22 -15.54 7.97
C MET A 17 5.94 -17.05 7.78
N THR A 18 6.57 -17.90 8.60
CA THR A 18 6.39 -19.35 8.44
C THR A 18 4.90 -19.70 8.43
N PRO A 19 4.44 -20.68 7.65
CA PRO A 19 3.02 -21.03 7.58
C PRO A 19 2.39 -21.27 8.95
N LEU A 20 3.18 -21.77 9.91
CA LEU A 20 2.77 -22.01 11.29
C LEU A 20 2.67 -20.72 12.11
N ALA A 21 3.59 -19.76 11.93
CA ALA A 21 3.46 -18.42 12.49
C ALA A 21 2.24 -17.68 11.93
N ALA A 22 1.93 -17.88 10.65
CA ALA A 22 0.72 -17.34 10.02
C ALA A 22 -0.53 -17.91 10.69
N LEU A 23 -0.58 -19.23 10.86
CA LEU A 23 -1.70 -19.93 11.48
C LEU A 23 -1.96 -19.45 12.91
N ALA A 24 -0.91 -19.21 13.69
CA ALA A 24 -1.01 -18.72 15.07
C ALA A 24 -1.60 -17.31 15.18
N LEU A 25 -1.51 -16.52 14.10
CA LEU A 25 -1.91 -15.12 14.06
C LEU A 25 -3.18 -14.88 13.23
N THR A 26 -3.72 -15.89 12.56
CA THR A 26 -5.00 -15.85 11.82
C THR A 26 -6.18 -16.30 12.69
N ASP A 27 -7.39 -15.95 12.28
CA ASP A 27 -8.61 -16.45 12.93
C ASP A 27 -8.73 -17.98 12.74
N SER A 28 -9.26 -18.69 13.74
CA SER A 28 -9.65 -20.09 13.54
C SER A 28 -10.89 -20.19 12.65
N ALA A 29 -11.24 -21.42 12.25
CA ALA A 29 -12.36 -21.67 11.34
C ALA A 29 -13.73 -21.16 11.85
N ASP A 30 -13.86 -20.93 13.15
CA ASP A 30 -15.02 -20.33 13.83
C ASP A 30 -14.98 -18.78 13.87
N GLY A 31 -13.94 -18.17 13.30
CA GLY A 31 -13.77 -16.72 13.23
C GLY A 31 -13.24 -16.08 14.51
N THR A 32 -12.81 -16.86 15.51
CA THR A 32 -12.25 -16.32 16.75
C THR A 32 -10.73 -16.47 16.78
N TRP A 33 -10.02 -15.52 17.41
CA TRP A 33 -8.59 -15.64 17.67
C TRP A 33 -8.34 -15.70 19.17
N SER A 34 -7.48 -16.63 19.61
CA SER A 34 -7.14 -16.82 21.02
C SER A 34 -5.65 -16.55 21.27
N ARG A 35 -5.36 -15.59 22.15
CA ARG A 35 -4.00 -15.27 22.61
C ARG A 35 -3.28 -16.49 23.20
N GLY A 36 -3.98 -17.29 24.00
CA GLY A 36 -3.39 -18.47 24.64
C GLY A 36 -2.93 -19.52 23.64
N HIS A 37 -3.73 -19.75 22.59
CA HIS A 37 -3.37 -20.63 21.49
C HIS A 37 -2.18 -20.10 20.68
N ALA A 38 -2.15 -18.79 20.42
CA ALA A 38 -1.06 -18.14 19.71
C ALA A 38 0.27 -18.27 20.47
N ILE A 39 0.28 -18.01 21.79
CA ILE A 39 1.46 -18.18 22.65
C ILE A 39 1.93 -19.63 22.62
N ALA A 40 1.04 -20.59 22.87
CA ALA A 40 1.39 -22.01 22.89
C ALA A 40 1.98 -22.48 21.54
N THR A 41 1.50 -21.94 20.42
CA THR A 41 2.02 -22.27 19.10
C THR A 41 3.40 -21.63 18.87
N ILE A 42 3.57 -20.35 19.22
CA ILE A 42 4.85 -19.65 19.11
C ILE A 42 5.93 -20.35 19.94
N ASP A 43 5.61 -20.73 21.18
CA ASP A 43 6.53 -21.42 22.08
C ASP A 43 6.87 -22.83 21.57
N ARG A 44 5.87 -23.59 21.12
CA ARG A 44 6.05 -24.95 20.58
C ARG A 44 6.93 -24.98 19.35
N GLU A 45 6.78 -24.00 18.47
CA GLU A 45 7.53 -23.91 17.21
C GLU A 45 8.86 -23.12 17.36
N GLY A 46 9.17 -22.60 18.55
CA GLY A 46 10.39 -21.84 18.81
C GLY A 46 10.48 -20.55 18.00
N ILE A 47 9.35 -19.91 17.71
CA ILE A 47 9.29 -18.69 16.90
C ILE A 47 9.73 -17.48 17.74
N ASP A 48 10.70 -16.71 17.26
CA ASP A 48 11.02 -15.41 17.86
C ASP A 48 9.94 -14.39 17.49
N ALA A 49 8.98 -14.21 18.40
CA ALA A 49 7.86 -13.30 18.22
C ALA A 49 8.29 -11.85 17.98
N LYS A 50 9.38 -11.38 18.60
CA LYS A 50 9.85 -9.99 18.43
C LYS A 50 10.46 -9.79 17.05
N GLN A 51 11.27 -10.75 16.61
CA GLN A 51 11.85 -10.70 15.27
C GLN A 51 10.75 -10.80 14.20
N LEU A 52 9.75 -11.66 14.40
CA LEU A 52 8.61 -11.77 13.50
C LEU A 52 7.80 -10.47 13.43
N LEU A 53 7.61 -9.78 14.58
CA LEU A 53 6.94 -8.49 14.60
C LEU A 53 7.71 -7.47 13.76
N LEU A 54 9.02 -7.35 13.98
CA LEU A 54 9.86 -6.45 13.22
C LEU A 54 9.78 -6.72 11.71
N GLN A 55 9.75 -8.00 11.31
CA GLN A 55 9.57 -8.38 9.91
C GLN A 55 8.22 -7.89 9.37
N ILE A 56 7.11 -8.17 10.06
CA ILE A 56 5.78 -7.74 9.60
C ILE A 56 5.69 -6.21 9.53
N GLU A 57 6.27 -5.49 10.49
CA GLU A 57 6.33 -4.02 10.48
C GLU A 57 7.13 -3.47 9.30
N GLN A 58 8.24 -4.14 8.93
CA GLN A 58 9.01 -3.82 7.73
C GLN A 58 8.22 -4.10 6.46
N GLU A 59 7.48 -5.21 6.41
CA GLU A 59 6.61 -5.56 5.27
C GLU A 59 5.47 -4.57 5.07
N LEU A 60 5.00 -3.93 6.14
CA LEU A 60 3.94 -2.91 6.14
C LEU A 60 4.46 -1.51 5.76
N GLN A 61 5.77 -1.33 5.55
CA GLN A 61 6.29 -0.04 5.14
C GLN A 61 5.80 0.32 3.73
N PRO A 62 5.45 1.59 3.49
CA PRO A 62 5.08 2.08 2.18
C PRO A 62 6.11 1.71 1.11
N VAL A 63 5.64 1.45 -0.10
CA VAL A 63 6.50 1.19 -1.24
C VAL A 63 7.45 2.35 -1.50
N ARG A 64 8.67 2.06 -1.95
CA ARG A 64 9.60 3.08 -2.38
C ARG A 64 9.21 3.63 -3.75
N ASP A 65 9.16 4.96 -3.88
CA ASP A 65 8.78 5.65 -5.11
C ASP A 65 9.61 5.22 -6.33
N ASP A 66 10.92 5.03 -6.15
CA ASP A 66 11.83 4.64 -7.22
C ASP A 66 11.57 3.23 -7.77
N TRP A 67 11.13 2.32 -6.90
CA TRP A 67 10.72 0.98 -7.30
C TRP A 67 9.36 1.02 -8.01
N LEU A 68 8.39 1.76 -7.47
CA LEU A 68 7.04 1.85 -8.02
C LEU A 68 7.05 2.49 -9.41
N ASP A 69 7.77 3.61 -9.58
CA ASP A 69 7.94 4.28 -10.87
C ASP A 69 8.52 3.32 -11.93
N LYS A 70 9.60 2.60 -11.60
CA LYS A 70 10.20 1.61 -12.51
C LYS A 70 9.21 0.50 -12.89
N ARG A 71 8.45 -0.03 -11.92
CA ARG A 71 7.49 -1.11 -12.16
C ARG A 71 6.35 -0.65 -13.07
N LEU A 72 5.77 0.52 -12.80
CA LEU A 72 4.67 1.08 -13.60
C LEU A 72 5.12 1.45 -15.02
N ARG A 73 6.35 1.93 -15.21
CA ARG A 73 6.91 2.17 -16.55
C ARG A 73 7.08 0.88 -17.35
N LEU A 74 7.48 -0.21 -16.71
CA LEU A 74 7.58 -1.52 -17.37
C LEU A 74 6.19 -2.03 -17.77
N LEU A 75 5.21 -1.90 -16.87
CA LEU A 75 3.81 -2.23 -17.14
C LEU A 75 3.29 -1.46 -18.37
N TRP A 76 3.50 -0.13 -18.39
CA TRP A 76 3.10 0.73 -19.50
C TRP A 76 3.76 0.34 -20.83
N LYS A 77 5.06 0.02 -20.83
CA LYS A 77 5.78 -0.43 -22.03
C LYS A 77 5.21 -1.74 -22.61
N SER A 78 4.57 -2.56 -21.77
CA SER A 78 3.96 -3.82 -22.17
C SER A 78 2.51 -3.69 -22.66
N SER A 79 1.84 -2.54 -22.43
CA SER A 79 0.52 -2.24 -23.00
C SER A 79 0.57 -1.75 -24.45
N THR A 80 -0.53 -1.99 -25.16
CA THR A 80 -0.81 -1.40 -26.48
C THR A 80 -0.72 0.14 -26.39
N PRO A 81 0.00 0.81 -27.29
CA PRO A 81 0.30 2.24 -27.13
C PRO A 81 -0.95 3.11 -27.28
N ALA A 82 -1.30 3.81 -26.20
CA ALA A 82 -2.01 5.09 -26.25
C ALA A 82 -0.97 6.24 -26.10
N ASN A 83 -1.35 7.47 -26.44
CA ASN A 83 -0.45 8.62 -26.59
C ASN A 83 0.50 8.85 -25.39
N SER A 84 1.69 9.41 -25.65
CA SER A 84 2.74 9.64 -24.63
C SER A 84 2.35 10.62 -23.51
N LEU A 85 1.41 11.54 -23.77
CA LEU A 85 0.83 12.43 -22.76
C LEU A 85 -0.06 11.68 -21.78
N ASP A 86 -0.86 10.73 -22.26
CA ASP A 86 -1.73 9.88 -21.44
C ASP A 86 -0.89 8.98 -20.52
N ALA A 87 0.28 8.53 -20.99
CA ALA A 87 1.24 7.75 -20.21
C ALA A 87 1.74 8.49 -18.97
N THR A 88 2.10 9.77 -19.12
CA THR A 88 2.71 10.55 -18.02
C THR A 88 1.68 10.90 -16.96
N ALA A 89 0.48 11.30 -17.38
CA ALA A 89 -0.63 11.56 -16.47
C ALA A 89 -1.05 10.29 -15.72
N TRP A 90 -1.17 9.16 -16.45
CA TRP A 90 -1.48 7.87 -15.85
C TRP A 90 -0.40 7.43 -14.84
N LEU A 91 0.89 7.56 -15.17
CA LEU A 91 2.00 7.20 -14.28
C LEU A 91 1.99 8.02 -13.00
N HIS A 92 1.87 9.34 -13.09
CA HIS A 92 1.84 10.21 -11.90
C HIS A 92 0.64 9.93 -11.01
N GLU A 93 -0.54 9.75 -11.60
CA GLU A 93 -1.76 9.50 -10.84
C GLU A 93 -1.74 8.10 -10.20
N THR A 94 -1.25 7.09 -10.92
CA THR A 94 -1.10 5.72 -10.41
C THR A 94 -0.06 5.65 -9.30
N LEU A 95 1.05 6.40 -9.40
CA LEU A 95 2.05 6.51 -8.33
C LEU A 95 1.42 7.14 -7.08
N ARG A 96 0.78 8.31 -7.23
CA ARG A 96 0.08 9.01 -6.15
C ARG A 96 -0.94 8.12 -5.45
N LEU A 97 -1.65 7.29 -6.21
CA LEU A 97 -2.72 6.44 -5.69
C LEU A 97 -2.26 5.06 -5.23
N LEU A 98 -0.99 4.69 -5.34
CA LEU A 98 -0.49 3.39 -4.85
C LEU A 98 0.69 3.53 -3.88
N HIS A 99 1.29 4.73 -3.73
CA HIS A 99 2.48 4.95 -2.89
C HIS A 99 2.29 4.60 -1.41
N ASP A 100 1.05 4.65 -0.90
CA ASP A 100 0.70 4.32 0.48
C ASP A 100 0.70 2.81 0.75
N LEU A 101 0.66 1.99 -0.30
CA LEU A 101 0.57 0.54 -0.16
C LEU A 101 1.94 -0.07 0.13
N PRO A 102 1.99 -1.15 0.93
CA PRO A 102 3.26 -1.80 1.21
C PRO A 102 3.83 -2.50 -0.03
N GLY A 103 5.13 -2.31 -0.28
CA GLY A 103 5.75 -2.68 -1.55
C GLY A 103 5.61 -4.16 -1.95
N ILE A 104 5.71 -5.07 -0.97
CA ILE A 104 5.56 -6.51 -1.19
C ILE A 104 4.15 -6.85 -1.63
N ILE A 105 3.15 -6.34 -0.90
CA ILE A 105 1.73 -6.58 -1.17
C ILE A 105 1.33 -5.94 -2.49
N LEU A 106 1.87 -4.75 -2.79
CA LEU A 106 1.62 -4.05 -4.03
C LEU A 106 2.19 -4.82 -5.24
N ALA A 107 3.39 -5.39 -5.13
CA ALA A 107 3.97 -6.20 -6.21
C ALA A 107 3.08 -7.39 -6.56
N GLU A 108 2.66 -8.15 -5.55
CA GLU A 108 1.75 -9.29 -5.74
C GLU A 108 0.40 -8.86 -6.32
N ALA A 109 -0.14 -7.73 -5.85
CA ALA A 109 -1.42 -7.23 -6.32
C ALA A 109 -1.37 -6.75 -7.77
N ILE A 110 -0.28 -6.09 -8.19
CA ILE A 110 -0.07 -5.71 -9.59
C ILE A 110 -0.01 -6.96 -10.47
N ASP A 111 0.77 -7.96 -10.09
CA ASP A 111 0.93 -9.18 -10.89
C ASP A 111 -0.38 -9.96 -11.01
N ALA A 112 -1.12 -10.09 -9.92
CA ALA A 112 -2.44 -10.71 -9.93
C ALA A 112 -3.45 -9.89 -10.74
N ALA A 113 -3.42 -8.56 -10.67
CA ALA A 113 -4.30 -7.71 -11.46
C ALA A 113 -4.00 -7.82 -12.96
N VAL A 114 -2.72 -7.88 -13.36
CA VAL A 114 -2.31 -8.11 -14.75
C VAL A 114 -2.76 -9.47 -15.27
N GLN A 115 -2.65 -10.52 -14.45
CA GLN A 115 -3.11 -11.87 -14.83
C GLN A 115 -4.63 -11.94 -15.04
N ASN A 116 -5.38 -11.17 -14.26
CA ASN A 116 -6.84 -11.13 -14.33
C ASN A 116 -7.38 -10.08 -15.33
N SER A 117 -6.53 -9.18 -15.84
CA SER A 117 -6.99 -8.15 -16.78
C SER A 117 -7.34 -8.76 -18.14
N LEU A 118 -8.35 -8.18 -18.80
CA LEU A 118 -8.69 -8.54 -20.16
C LEU A 118 -7.48 -8.26 -21.08
N ARG A 119 -7.10 -9.24 -21.90
CA ARG A 119 -5.88 -9.21 -22.74
C ARG A 119 -5.67 -7.85 -23.40
N GLY A 120 -4.58 -7.17 -23.04
CA GLY A 120 -4.13 -5.92 -23.66
C GLY A 120 -4.53 -4.63 -22.93
N PHE A 121 -5.34 -4.71 -21.87
CA PHE A 121 -5.68 -3.55 -21.04
C PHE A 121 -4.86 -3.52 -19.75
N MET A 122 -4.41 -2.31 -19.38
CA MET A 122 -3.76 -2.08 -18.10
C MET A 122 -4.76 -2.28 -16.96
N PRO A 123 -4.37 -2.93 -15.85
CA PRO A 123 -5.21 -3.01 -14.67
C PRO A 123 -5.50 -1.61 -14.13
N THR A 124 -6.74 -1.41 -13.71
CA THR A 124 -7.17 -0.21 -13.00
C THR A 124 -6.61 -0.20 -11.58
N ILE A 125 -6.48 1.00 -11.02
CA ILE A 125 -6.06 1.19 -9.62
C ILE A 125 -7.05 0.51 -8.66
N GLY A 126 -8.34 0.49 -9.01
CA GLY A 126 -9.38 -0.20 -8.25
C GLY A 126 -9.14 -1.71 -8.17
N GLU A 127 -8.77 -2.35 -9.29
CA GLU A 127 -8.47 -3.79 -9.32
C GLU A 127 -7.23 -4.12 -8.48
N ILE A 128 -6.16 -3.31 -8.59
CA ILE A 128 -4.95 -3.49 -7.79
C ILE A 128 -5.28 -3.34 -6.29
N ARG A 129 -6.02 -2.29 -5.92
CA ARG A 129 -6.41 -2.05 -4.51
C ARG A 129 -7.36 -3.11 -3.97
N ALA A 130 -8.28 -3.63 -4.77
CA ALA A 130 -9.19 -4.70 -4.36
C ALA A 130 -8.42 -5.97 -3.93
N ILE A 131 -7.27 -6.24 -4.57
CA ILE A 131 -6.39 -7.37 -4.21
C ILE A 131 -5.47 -7.01 -3.04
N ALA A 132 -4.91 -5.80 -3.03
CA ALA A 132 -3.92 -5.38 -2.04
C ALA A 132 -4.53 -5.14 -0.66
N MET A 133 -5.67 -4.45 -0.57
CA MET A 133 -6.21 -3.98 0.72
C MET A 133 -6.55 -5.10 1.70
N PRO A 134 -7.19 -6.22 1.30
CA PRO A 134 -7.42 -7.33 2.21
C PRO A 134 -6.13 -7.92 2.78
N LYS A 135 -5.05 -7.99 1.97
CA LYS A 135 -3.73 -8.47 2.40
C LYS A 135 -3.08 -7.50 3.38
N VAL A 136 -3.19 -6.18 3.15
CA VAL A 136 -2.69 -5.15 4.08
C VAL A 136 -3.39 -5.26 5.43
N GLU A 137 -4.72 -5.34 5.44
CA GLU A 137 -5.50 -5.45 6.67
C GLU A 137 -5.25 -6.75 7.43
N GLU A 138 -5.02 -7.86 6.71
CA GLU A 138 -4.56 -9.10 7.33
C GLU A 138 -3.19 -8.94 8.00
N ARG A 139 -2.21 -8.32 7.34
CA ARG A 139 -0.88 -8.10 7.94
C ARG A 139 -0.91 -7.14 9.12
N LYS A 140 -1.73 -6.09 9.07
CA LYS A 140 -1.96 -5.20 10.22
C LYS A 140 -2.55 -5.96 11.40
N ARG A 141 -3.55 -6.83 11.17
CA ARG A 141 -4.14 -7.68 12.22
C ARG A 141 -3.12 -8.64 12.82
N GLN A 142 -2.30 -9.29 12.00
CA GLN A 142 -1.22 -10.17 12.47
C GLN A 142 -0.21 -9.41 13.33
N ALA A 143 0.21 -8.21 12.91
CA ALA A 143 1.10 -7.36 13.69
C ALA A 143 0.47 -6.95 15.04
N ALA A 144 -0.83 -6.62 15.06
CA ALA A 144 -1.54 -6.28 16.28
C ALA A 144 -1.64 -7.47 17.24
N ARG A 145 -1.98 -8.66 16.73
CA ARG A 145 -2.05 -9.91 17.52
C ARG A 145 -0.69 -10.31 18.09
N LEU A 146 0.37 -10.19 17.31
CA LEU A 146 1.72 -10.49 17.76
C LEU A 146 2.19 -9.53 18.85
N ARG A 147 1.79 -8.25 18.79
CA ARG A 147 2.00 -7.31 19.91
C ARG A 147 1.26 -7.73 21.17
N ILE A 148 0.01 -8.16 21.06
CA ILE A 148 -0.76 -8.67 22.21
C ILE A 148 -0.08 -9.91 22.82
N VAL A 149 0.51 -10.77 21.99
CA VAL A 149 1.32 -11.90 22.46
C VAL A 149 2.53 -11.41 23.26
N ILE A 150 3.34 -10.50 22.69
CA ILE A 150 4.61 -10.02 23.28
C ILE A 150 4.39 -9.15 24.52
N PHE A 151 3.44 -8.22 24.47
CA PHE A 151 3.29 -7.14 25.46
C PHE A 151 2.06 -7.29 26.36
N GLY A 152 1.16 -8.25 26.07
CA GLY A 152 -0.13 -8.36 26.74
C GLY A 152 -1.11 -7.24 26.33
N GLU A 153 -2.27 -7.18 26.99
CA GLU A 153 -3.35 -6.22 26.65
C GLU A 153 -3.02 -4.75 27.00
N LEU A 154 -1.99 -4.52 27.83
CA LEU A 154 -1.66 -3.20 28.39
C LEU A 154 -0.76 -2.35 27.49
N GLY A 155 -0.20 -2.90 26.42
CA GLY A 155 0.67 -2.17 25.50
C GLY A 155 0.03 -2.02 24.13
N ARG A 156 -0.63 -0.89 23.85
CA ARG A 156 -0.83 -0.42 22.47
C ARG A 156 0.32 0.53 22.12
N PRO A 157 1.37 0.10 21.39
CA PRO A 157 2.29 1.05 20.79
C PRO A 157 1.52 1.84 19.72
N ARG A 158 1.62 3.17 19.74
CA ARG A 158 1.21 4.00 18.59
C ARG A 158 2.07 3.61 17.39
N TYR A 159 1.43 3.37 16.25
CA TYR A 159 2.09 2.89 15.04
C TYR A 159 2.55 4.05 14.15
N SER A 160 3.50 3.80 13.25
CA SER A 160 3.93 4.77 12.24
C SER A 160 3.12 4.72 10.93
N TRP A 161 2.42 3.61 10.65
CA TRP A 161 1.52 3.43 9.49
C TRP A 161 0.04 3.65 9.82
N GLU A 162 -0.33 3.68 11.10
CA GLU A 162 -1.46 4.53 11.47
C GLU A 162 -0.94 5.93 11.24
N ARG A 163 -1.23 6.51 10.06
CA ARG A 163 -1.22 7.96 9.95
C ARG A 163 -1.98 8.43 11.17
N GLU A 164 -1.35 9.27 12.00
CA GLU A 164 -2.14 10.25 12.71
C GLU A 164 -3.03 10.81 11.62
N GLU A 165 -4.32 10.49 11.69
CA GLU A 165 -5.33 11.28 11.02
C GLU A 165 -4.97 12.68 11.50
N ARG A 166 -4.25 13.42 10.65
CA ARG A 166 -4.06 14.84 10.87
C ARG A 166 -5.49 15.27 10.93
N VAL A 167 -5.99 15.47 12.13
CA VAL A 167 -7.17 16.26 12.37
C VAL A 167 -6.74 17.59 11.81
N ILE A 168 -7.00 17.79 10.51
CA ILE A 168 -6.84 19.06 9.85
C ILE A 168 -7.82 19.89 10.64
N ALA A 169 -7.28 20.71 11.53
CA ALA A 169 -8.12 21.55 12.35
C ALA A 169 -8.99 22.35 11.37
N PRO A 170 -10.27 22.63 11.67
CA PRO A 170 -11.15 23.34 10.73
C PRO A 170 -10.51 24.60 10.13
N GLU A 171 -9.60 25.24 10.85
CA GLU A 171 -8.76 26.36 10.46
C GLU A 171 -7.66 26.05 9.41
N ASP A 172 -7.21 24.81 9.28
CA ASP A 172 -6.25 24.33 8.27
C ASP A 172 -6.93 23.85 6.98
N ILE A 173 -8.27 23.78 6.97
CA ILE A 173 -9.05 23.48 5.76
C ILE A 173 -9.13 24.77 4.93
N CYS A 174 -8.46 24.78 3.79
CA CYS A 174 -8.54 25.88 2.83
C CYS A 174 -10.01 26.11 2.43
N THR A 175 -10.54 27.28 2.79
CA THR A 175 -11.90 27.67 2.40
C THR A 175 -11.98 27.91 0.88
N PRO A 176 -13.18 27.82 0.27
CA PRO A 176 -13.36 28.12 -1.15
C PRO A 176 -12.88 29.53 -1.56
N ALA A 177 -12.95 30.50 -0.63
CA ALA A 177 -12.43 31.86 -0.83
C ALA A 177 -10.89 31.87 -0.88
N GLN A 178 -10.22 31.22 0.08
CA GLN A 178 -8.76 31.09 0.10
C GLN A 178 -8.25 30.30 -1.11
N ALA A 179 -8.95 29.24 -1.53
CA ALA A 179 -8.61 28.47 -2.71
C ALA A 179 -8.68 29.34 -3.98
N SER A 180 -9.72 30.17 -4.11
CA SER A 180 -9.87 31.10 -5.24
C SER A 180 -8.77 32.16 -5.28
N GLU A 181 -8.31 32.65 -4.12
CA GLU A 181 -7.22 33.61 -4.02
C GLU A 181 -5.86 32.99 -4.39
N ILE A 182 -5.61 31.75 -3.94
CA ILE A 182 -4.44 30.96 -4.33
C ILE A 182 -4.43 30.75 -5.86
N LEU A 183 -5.55 30.31 -6.43
CA LEU A 183 -5.67 30.06 -7.88
C LEU A 183 -5.40 31.34 -8.68
N ARG A 184 -5.94 32.50 -8.26
CA ARG A 184 -5.65 33.79 -8.89
C ARG A 184 -4.17 34.18 -8.81
N ARG A 185 -3.50 33.93 -7.68
CA ARG A 185 -2.06 34.20 -7.53
C ARG A 185 -1.20 33.40 -8.51
N PHE A 186 -1.66 32.22 -8.92
CA PHE A 186 -0.98 31.37 -9.90
C PHE A 186 -1.52 31.53 -11.33
N GLY A 187 -2.36 32.55 -11.58
CA GLY A 187 -2.90 32.83 -12.91
C GLY A 187 -3.92 31.79 -13.41
N ILE A 188 -4.45 30.95 -12.52
CA ILE A 188 -5.47 29.95 -12.84
C ILE A 188 -6.84 30.58 -12.56
N PRO A 189 -7.70 30.77 -13.57
CA PRO A 189 -9.03 31.33 -13.36
C PRO A 189 -9.87 30.38 -12.49
N SER A 190 -10.48 30.93 -11.43
CA SER A 190 -11.41 30.17 -10.58
C SER A 190 -12.68 29.83 -11.37
N ILE A 191 -13.31 28.69 -11.06
CA ILE A 191 -14.61 28.26 -11.62
C ILE A 191 -15.68 29.36 -11.48
N HIS A 192 -15.62 30.16 -10.42
CA HIS A 192 -16.54 31.27 -10.21
C HIS A 192 -16.28 32.48 -11.12
N ASP A 193 -15.02 32.68 -11.52
CA ASP A 193 -14.63 33.75 -12.46
C ASP A 193 -14.99 33.33 -13.90
N ALA A 194 -14.83 32.04 -14.25
CA ALA A 194 -15.28 31.49 -15.54
C ALA A 194 -16.79 31.62 -15.72
N LYS A 195 -17.58 31.38 -14.67
CA LYS A 195 -19.05 31.44 -14.74
C LYS A 195 -19.63 32.86 -14.85
N ARG A 196 -18.83 33.91 -14.60
CA ARG A 196 -19.22 35.32 -14.81
C ARG A 196 -18.85 35.87 -16.19
N ALA A 197 -17.99 35.18 -16.93
CA ALA A 197 -17.59 35.60 -18.28
C ALA A 197 -18.59 35.16 -19.37
N ASP A 198 -19.47 34.21 -19.05
CA ASP A 198 -20.47 33.63 -19.96
C ASP A 198 -21.91 34.18 -19.75
N GLY A 199 -22.08 35.29 -19.00
CA GLY A 199 -23.36 35.98 -18.78
C GLY A 199 -23.25 37.47 -19.02
#